data_AF-A0A8T5TR32-F1
#
_entry.id   AF-A0A8T5TR32-F1
#
_cell.length_a   1.000
_cell.length_b   1.000
_cell.length_c   1.000
_cell.angle_alpha   90.00
_cell.angle_beta   90.00
_cell.angle_gamma   90.00
#
_symmetry.space_group_name_H-M   'P 1'
#
loop_
_entity.id
_entity.type
_entity.pdbx_description
1 polymer ?
#
loop_
_entity_poly.entity_id
_entity_poly.type
_entity_poly.pdbx_seq_one_letter_code
_entity_poly.pdbx_strand_id
1 'polypeptide(L)'
;MLKKIPQIFEIVEDGTTSELTTDGAIKNLLKTDKCYVIVSDEYRKVYLWKGVNSNVRSKFIGAKRSQDIRGQVGMHFGVVPLDEGDEDPDFIKLIGGKTEGGIAKEIQMEASPAKATAPAINPFREKDPFGVPKPAAGMNIAGSKDRLSQNTGPLYTGKESFDAYNQEETHVNFEEIMQKLEEIKIPDGFERELIIIGDHAYSVVEKVQTFLGKKQVSKEISRVGAIPEGVFFAEEYSPRVLSENGKILAVEFLKRTSGPMDAKVEFKSKKEILKDQIKTQLEHKVS
;
A
#
# COMPACT_ATOMS: atom_id res chain seq x y z
N MET A 1 -16.61 33.47 -11.83
CA MET A 1 -15.88 32.19 -11.70
C MET A 1 -16.85 31.22 -11.03
N LEU A 2 -17.25 30.12 -11.67
CA LEU A 2 -18.04 29.09 -10.96
C LEU A 2 -17.15 28.52 -9.85
N LYS A 3 -17.63 28.55 -8.62
CA LYS A 3 -17.00 27.86 -7.50
C LYS A 3 -17.06 26.38 -7.82
N LYS A 4 -15.91 25.76 -8.11
CA LYS A 4 -15.87 24.33 -8.41
C LYS A 4 -16.09 23.56 -7.12
N ILE A 5 -17.11 22.73 -7.12
CA ILE A 5 -17.56 21.99 -5.96
C ILE A 5 -16.78 20.67 -5.91
N PRO A 6 -16.23 20.27 -4.76
CA PRO A 6 -15.50 19.01 -4.66
C PRO A 6 -16.42 17.80 -4.86
N GLN A 7 -15.82 16.70 -5.31
CA GLN A 7 -16.45 15.39 -5.42
C GLN A 7 -15.89 14.47 -4.32
N ILE A 8 -16.74 13.62 -3.72
CA ILE A 8 -16.34 12.73 -2.61
C ILE A 8 -16.77 11.29 -2.86
N PHE A 9 -15.90 10.35 -2.46
CA PHE A 9 -16.13 8.92 -2.50
C PHE A 9 -15.85 8.29 -1.14
N GLU A 10 -16.79 7.52 -0.61
CA GLU A 10 -16.56 6.60 0.52
C GLU A 10 -15.85 5.34 0.01
N ILE A 11 -14.84 4.89 0.74
CA ILE A 11 -14.10 3.66 0.45
C ILE A 11 -14.74 2.48 1.19
N VAL A 12 -15.17 1.47 0.42
CA VAL A 12 -15.76 0.24 0.95
C VAL A 12 -14.68 -0.84 1.08
N GLU A 13 -14.80 -1.70 2.08
CA GLU A 13 -13.78 -2.72 2.41
C GLU A 13 -13.60 -3.83 1.36
N ASP A 14 -14.58 -3.98 0.47
CA ASP A 14 -14.53 -4.86 -0.71
C ASP A 14 -13.70 -4.27 -1.85
N GLY A 15 -13.20 -3.03 -1.67
CA GLY A 15 -12.44 -2.32 -2.67
C GLY A 15 -13.29 -1.47 -3.61
N THR A 16 -14.60 -1.38 -3.43
CA THR A 16 -15.43 -0.45 -4.21
C THR A 16 -15.40 0.97 -3.63
N THR A 17 -15.87 1.93 -4.41
CA THR A 17 -16.07 3.30 -3.93
C THR A 17 -17.51 3.74 -4.19
N SER A 18 -18.13 4.41 -3.22
CA SER A 18 -19.47 4.98 -3.40
C SER A 18 -19.41 6.51 -3.35
N GLU A 19 -19.93 7.16 -4.38
CA GLU A 19 -19.99 8.61 -4.47
C GLU A 19 -21.05 9.17 -3.51
N LEU A 20 -20.65 10.17 -2.71
CA LEU A 20 -21.57 10.84 -1.79
C LEU A 20 -21.85 12.26 -2.28
N THR A 21 -23.08 12.73 -2.07
CA THR A 21 -23.50 14.11 -2.35
C THR A 21 -24.16 14.73 -1.14
N THR A 22 -23.96 16.02 -0.93
CA THR A 22 -24.64 16.77 0.14
C THR A 22 -24.70 18.25 -0.22
N ASP A 23 -25.84 18.89 0.09
CA ASP A 23 -26.00 20.35 0.05
C ASP A 23 -25.43 21.04 1.30
N GLY A 24 -25.14 20.27 2.35
CA GLY A 24 -24.57 20.74 3.62
C GLY A 24 -23.05 20.66 3.67
N ALA A 25 -22.48 20.76 4.87
CA ALA A 25 -21.03 20.64 5.05
C ALA A 25 -20.56 19.18 4.88
N ILE A 26 -19.59 18.95 3.99
CA ILE A 26 -18.97 17.64 3.73
C ILE A 26 -18.45 16.98 5.00
N LYS A 27 -17.94 17.77 5.97
CA LYS A 27 -17.46 17.24 7.26
C LYS A 27 -18.47 16.35 7.98
N ASN A 28 -19.78 16.56 7.76
CA ASN A 28 -20.84 15.77 8.38
C ASN A 28 -20.98 14.36 7.75
N LEU A 29 -20.38 14.15 6.57
CA LEU A 29 -20.31 12.84 5.91
C LEU A 29 -19.10 12.03 6.37
N LEU A 30 -18.04 12.69 6.84
CA LEU A 30 -16.79 12.05 7.22
C LEU A 30 -16.94 11.33 8.56
N LYS A 31 -16.93 10.00 8.51
CA LYS A 31 -16.98 9.16 9.72
C LYS A 31 -15.58 8.68 10.11
N THR A 32 -15.29 8.75 11.40
CA THR A 32 -14.01 8.38 12.00
C THR A 32 -13.60 6.91 11.77
N ASP A 33 -14.55 6.01 11.52
CA ASP A 33 -14.29 4.59 11.23
C ASP A 33 -14.11 4.30 9.72
N LYS A 34 -14.08 5.33 8.86
CA LYS A 34 -14.06 5.20 7.40
C LYS A 34 -12.92 5.98 6.75
N CYS A 35 -12.65 5.65 5.48
CA CYS A 35 -11.75 6.40 4.62
C CYS A 35 -12.54 7.00 3.45
N TYR A 36 -12.14 8.18 3.00
CA TYR A 36 -12.78 8.90 1.90
C TYR A 36 -11.75 9.43 0.92
N VAL A 37 -12.10 9.45 -0.36
CA VAL A 37 -11.34 10.17 -1.38
C VAL A 37 -12.11 11.42 -1.78
N ILE A 38 -11.47 12.59 -1.69
CA ILE A 38 -12.07 13.87 -2.03
C ILE A 38 -11.28 14.51 -3.17
N VAL A 39 -11.94 14.76 -4.29
CA VAL A 39 -11.36 15.45 -5.44
C VAL A 39 -11.69 16.93 -5.34
N SER A 40 -10.67 17.78 -5.29
CA SER A 40 -10.81 19.22 -5.37
C SER A 40 -10.16 19.74 -6.64
N ASP A 41 -11.00 20.18 -7.59
CA ASP A 41 -10.54 20.91 -8.76
C ASP A 41 -9.93 22.28 -8.42
N GLU A 42 -10.43 22.94 -7.37
CA GLU A 42 -9.95 24.25 -6.93
C GLU A 42 -8.47 24.18 -6.55
N TYR A 43 -8.08 23.14 -5.80
CA TYR A 43 -6.70 22.93 -5.35
C TYR A 43 -5.89 22.00 -6.25
N ARG A 44 -6.51 21.39 -7.27
CA ARG A 44 -5.91 20.30 -8.08
C ARG A 44 -5.31 19.21 -7.20
N LYS A 45 -6.10 18.76 -6.21
CA LYS A 45 -5.68 17.73 -5.25
C LYS A 45 -6.73 16.62 -5.17
N VAL A 46 -6.26 15.40 -5.00
CA VAL A 46 -7.05 14.24 -4.59
C VAL A 46 -6.65 13.94 -3.16
N TYR A 47 -7.50 14.29 -2.21
CA TYR A 47 -7.25 14.01 -0.81
C TYR A 47 -7.69 12.59 -0.49
N LEU A 48 -6.84 11.84 0.20
CA LEU A 48 -7.22 10.62 0.90
C LEU A 48 -7.38 10.98 2.38
N TRP A 49 -8.61 11.13 2.84
CA TRP A 49 -8.88 11.35 4.26
C TRP A 49 -9.07 10.00 4.97
N LYS A 50 -8.34 9.81 6.06
CA LYS A 50 -8.30 8.57 6.84
C LYS A 50 -8.86 8.84 8.24
N GLY A 51 -10.04 8.29 8.53
CA GLY A 51 -10.59 8.37 9.88
C GLY A 51 -9.68 7.66 10.87
N VAL A 52 -9.53 8.21 12.08
CA VAL A 52 -8.58 7.68 13.07
C VAL A 52 -8.90 6.24 13.47
N ASN A 53 -10.18 5.87 13.52
CA ASN A 53 -10.64 4.51 13.86
C ASN A 53 -10.80 3.58 12.64
N SER A 54 -10.48 4.04 11.42
CA SER A 54 -10.54 3.17 10.25
C SER A 54 -9.44 2.09 10.30
N ASN A 55 -9.78 0.86 9.90
CA ASN A 55 -8.84 -0.26 9.90
C ASN A 55 -7.76 -0.11 8.81
N VAL A 56 -6.64 -0.82 8.96
CA VAL A 56 -5.50 -0.74 8.00
C VAL A 56 -5.92 -1.14 6.61
N ARG A 57 -6.78 -2.17 6.50
CA ARG A 57 -7.28 -2.63 5.21
C ARG A 57 -7.98 -1.50 4.46
N SER A 58 -8.87 -0.77 5.12
CA SER A 58 -9.59 0.38 4.55
C SER A 58 -8.62 1.49 4.16
N LYS A 59 -7.63 1.83 5.01
CA LYS A 59 -6.58 2.83 4.69
C LYS A 59 -5.77 2.43 3.46
N PHE A 60 -5.40 1.16 3.34
CA PHE A 60 -4.64 0.63 2.22
C PHE A 60 -5.45 0.60 0.92
N ILE A 61 -6.70 0.14 0.98
CA ILE A 61 -7.63 0.20 -0.15
C ILE A 61 -7.82 1.66 -0.57
N GLY A 62 -8.02 2.58 0.38
CA GLY A 62 -8.17 4.00 0.12
C GLY A 62 -6.96 4.60 -0.60
N ALA A 63 -5.74 4.21 -0.21
CA ALA A 63 -4.52 4.61 -0.92
C ALA A 63 -4.52 4.15 -2.38
N LYS A 64 -4.86 2.88 -2.64
CA LYS A 64 -5.01 2.38 -4.01
C LYS A 64 -6.07 3.20 -4.78
N ARG A 65 -7.26 3.37 -4.20
CA ARG A 65 -8.38 4.07 -4.85
C ARG A 65 -8.12 5.55 -5.08
N SER A 66 -7.34 6.21 -4.23
CA SER A 66 -6.93 7.59 -4.44
C SER A 66 -6.05 7.75 -5.69
N GLN A 67 -5.17 6.77 -5.98
CA GLN A 67 -4.37 6.76 -7.20
C GLN A 67 -5.21 6.44 -8.43
N ASP A 68 -6.13 5.48 -8.32
CA ASP A 68 -7.06 5.14 -9.40
C ASP A 68 -7.92 6.36 -9.78
N ILE A 69 -8.51 7.04 -8.78
CA ILE A 69 -9.32 8.27 -8.97
C ILE A 69 -8.45 9.40 -9.53
N ARG A 70 -7.21 9.58 -9.04
CA ARG A 70 -6.25 10.53 -9.64
C ARG A 70 -6.03 10.25 -11.13
N GLY A 71 -5.91 8.98 -11.51
CA GLY A 71 -5.77 8.57 -12.91
C GLY A 71 -6.93 9.05 -13.79
N GLN A 72 -8.14 9.14 -13.24
CA GLN A 72 -9.33 9.61 -13.96
C GLN A 72 -9.37 11.14 -14.14
N VAL A 73 -8.96 11.89 -13.12
CA VAL A 73 -9.00 13.38 -13.15
C VAL A 73 -7.76 13.99 -13.80
N GLY A 74 -6.67 13.22 -13.86
CA GLY A 74 -5.47 13.54 -14.63
C GLY A 74 -4.24 13.81 -13.78
N MET A 75 -3.06 13.65 -14.39
CA MET A 75 -1.75 13.68 -13.71
C MET A 75 -1.39 15.01 -13.05
N HIS A 76 -2.08 16.10 -13.42
CA HIS A 76 -1.89 17.43 -12.85
C HIS A 76 -2.54 17.61 -11.47
N PHE A 77 -3.25 16.59 -10.98
CA PHE A 77 -3.68 16.51 -9.60
C PHE A 77 -2.61 15.83 -8.74
N GLY A 78 -2.38 16.33 -7.52
CA GLY A 78 -1.56 15.66 -6.50
C GLY A 78 -2.40 14.81 -5.55
N VAL A 79 -1.95 13.60 -5.18
CA VAL A 79 -2.57 12.86 -4.07
C VAL A 79 -2.01 13.38 -2.74
N VAL A 80 -2.89 13.70 -1.80
CA VAL A 80 -2.51 14.17 -0.45
C VAL A 80 -3.19 13.27 0.58
N PRO A 81 -2.46 12.40 1.28
CA PRO A 81 -3.01 11.67 2.41
C PRO A 81 -3.16 12.62 3.61
N LEU A 82 -4.30 12.55 4.29
CA LEU A 82 -4.62 13.29 5.50
C LEU A 82 -5.18 12.32 6.55
N ASP A 83 -4.68 12.40 7.77
CA ASP A 83 -5.26 11.72 8.92
C ASP A 83 -6.25 12.65 9.64
N GLU A 84 -7.32 12.09 10.20
CA GLU A 84 -8.29 12.84 11.00
C GLU A 84 -7.60 13.56 12.17
N GLY A 85 -7.76 14.88 12.23
CA GLY A 85 -7.13 15.74 13.23
C GLY A 85 -5.79 16.37 12.80
N ASP A 86 -5.20 15.94 11.68
CA ASP A 86 -3.99 16.53 11.09
C ASP A 86 -4.27 17.18 9.71
N GLU A 87 -5.48 17.70 9.52
CA GLU A 87 -5.88 18.29 8.24
C GLU A 87 -5.36 19.73 8.05
N ASP A 88 -4.92 20.03 6.83
CA ASP A 88 -4.47 21.37 6.48
C ASP A 88 -5.64 22.39 6.39
N PRO A 89 -5.37 23.71 6.55
CA PRO A 89 -6.42 24.74 6.50
C PRO A 89 -7.21 24.80 5.19
N ASP A 90 -6.59 24.44 4.05
CA ASP A 90 -7.25 24.43 2.75
C ASP A 90 -8.29 23.31 2.69
N PHE A 91 -7.96 22.14 3.27
CA PHE A 91 -8.87 21.02 3.42
C PHE A 91 -10.01 21.34 4.38
N ILE A 92 -9.75 21.93 5.55
CA ILE A 92 -10.80 22.33 6.50
C ILE A 92 -11.81 23.30 5.85
N LYS A 93 -11.30 24.26 5.05
CA LYS A 93 -12.16 25.16 4.27
C LYS A 93 -12.97 24.42 3.21
N LEU A 94 -12.37 23.43 2.54
CA LEU A 94 -13.02 22.60 1.54
C LEU A 94 -14.21 21.84 2.13
N ILE A 95 -14.01 21.15 3.25
CA ILE A 95 -15.04 20.28 3.86
C ILE A 95 -16.15 21.05 4.60
N GLY A 96 -15.98 22.36 4.79
CA GLY A 96 -17.04 23.26 5.24
C GLY A 96 -18.08 23.57 4.15
N GLY A 97 -17.76 23.27 2.89
CA GLY A 97 -18.66 23.45 1.75
C GLY A 97 -19.52 22.23 1.45
N LYS A 98 -20.28 22.33 0.35
CA LYS A 98 -21.10 21.25 -0.22
C LYS A 98 -20.31 20.42 -1.22
N THR A 99 -20.86 19.27 -1.63
CA THR A 99 -20.27 18.38 -2.65
C THR A 99 -21.30 18.01 -3.72
N GLU A 100 -20.84 17.87 -4.96
CA GLU A 100 -21.64 17.49 -6.12
C GLU A 100 -20.87 16.49 -6.99
N GLY A 101 -21.58 15.88 -7.94
CA GLY A 101 -20.96 14.95 -8.86
C GLY A 101 -19.90 15.59 -9.75
N GLY A 102 -18.83 14.86 -10.02
CA GLY A 102 -17.67 15.35 -10.77
C GLY A 102 -17.26 14.47 -11.94
N ILE A 103 -16.01 14.65 -12.38
CA ILE A 103 -15.46 13.95 -13.56
C ILE A 103 -15.08 12.50 -13.22
N ALA A 104 -14.64 12.25 -11.99
CA ALA A 104 -14.26 10.90 -11.57
C ALA A 104 -15.51 10.03 -11.42
N LYS A 105 -15.34 8.73 -11.64
CA LYS A 105 -16.36 7.71 -11.54
C LYS A 105 -16.02 6.76 -10.41
N GLU A 106 -17.08 6.20 -9.82
CA GLU A 106 -16.97 5.10 -8.88
C GLU A 106 -16.17 3.92 -9.45
N ILE A 107 -15.40 3.28 -8.58
CA ILE A 107 -14.63 2.09 -8.88
C ILE A 107 -15.41 0.87 -8.39
N GLN A 108 -15.71 -0.03 -9.32
CA GLN A 108 -16.41 -1.29 -9.06
C GLN A 108 -15.42 -2.39 -8.66
N MET A 109 -15.94 -3.47 -8.06
CA MET A 109 -15.13 -4.52 -7.46
C MET A 109 -14.21 -5.13 -8.51
N GLU A 110 -12.91 -5.20 -8.22
CA GLU A 110 -11.98 -5.88 -9.11
C GLU A 110 -12.20 -7.38 -8.98
N ALA A 111 -12.54 -8.03 -10.10
CA ALA A 111 -12.52 -9.48 -10.18
C ALA A 111 -11.11 -9.96 -9.82
N SER A 112 -11.02 -10.89 -8.87
CA SER A 112 -9.77 -11.52 -8.42
C SER A 112 -8.89 -11.86 -9.64
N PRO A 113 -7.59 -11.53 -9.66
CA PRO A 113 -6.76 -11.74 -10.83
C PRO A 113 -6.51 -13.23 -11.02
N ALA A 114 -7.38 -13.90 -11.75
CA ALA A 114 -7.07 -15.17 -12.36
C ALA A 114 -5.99 -14.93 -13.42
N LYS A 115 -4.76 -15.38 -13.13
CA LYS A 115 -3.59 -15.44 -14.02
C LYS A 115 -3.21 -14.13 -14.72
N ALA A 116 -2.36 -13.34 -14.05
CA ALA A 116 -1.52 -12.36 -14.71
C ALA A 116 -0.36 -13.06 -15.44
N THR A 117 -0.62 -13.61 -16.63
CA THR A 117 0.45 -13.79 -17.64
C THR A 117 0.50 -12.52 -18.48
N ALA A 118 1.38 -11.60 -18.09
CA ALA A 118 2.07 -10.59 -18.89
C ALA A 118 2.32 -9.33 -18.04
N PRO A 119 3.52 -8.70 -18.11
CA PRO A 119 3.76 -7.44 -17.45
C PRO A 119 2.83 -6.37 -18.04
N ALA A 120 2.24 -5.57 -17.16
CA ALA A 120 1.29 -4.52 -17.49
C ALA A 120 1.85 -3.59 -18.57
N ILE A 121 1.30 -3.69 -19.78
CA ILE A 121 1.50 -2.70 -20.83
C ILE A 121 0.60 -1.52 -20.46
N ASN A 122 1.23 -0.38 -20.14
CA ASN A 122 0.53 0.89 -19.90
C ASN A 122 -0.56 1.14 -20.97
N PRO A 123 -1.83 1.37 -20.59
CA PRO A 123 -2.93 1.61 -21.54
C PRO A 123 -2.83 2.94 -22.29
N PHE A 124 -1.80 3.75 -22.00
CA PHE A 124 -1.50 5.02 -22.69
C PHE A 124 -0.30 4.97 -23.64
N ARG A 125 0.23 3.78 -23.96
CA ARG A 125 1.11 3.68 -25.15
C ARG A 125 0.21 3.67 -26.38
N GLU A 126 -0.21 4.86 -26.82
CA GLU A 126 -0.68 5.02 -28.20
C GLU A 126 0.36 4.36 -29.09
N LYS A 127 -0.07 3.38 -29.89
CA LYS A 127 0.76 2.86 -30.96
C LYS A 127 1.07 4.07 -31.83
N ASP A 128 2.32 4.49 -31.81
CA ASP A 128 2.82 5.53 -32.70
C ASP A 128 2.36 5.18 -34.13
N PRO A 129 1.46 5.96 -34.76
CA PRO A 129 0.96 5.65 -36.10
C PRO A 129 2.10 5.76 -37.13
N PHE A 130 3.23 6.35 -36.73
CA PHE A 130 4.47 6.36 -37.48
C PHE A 130 5.42 5.37 -36.82
N GLY A 131 5.43 4.13 -37.33
CA GLY A 131 6.47 3.17 -36.97
C GLY A 131 7.87 3.77 -37.14
N VAL A 132 8.86 3.24 -36.43
CA VAL A 132 10.27 3.68 -36.50
C VAL A 132 10.66 3.92 -37.96
N PRO A 133 10.99 5.17 -38.37
CA PRO A 133 11.25 5.46 -39.77
C PRO A 133 12.46 4.66 -40.21
N LYS A 134 12.26 3.78 -41.20
CA LYS A 134 13.37 3.11 -41.87
C LYS A 134 14.13 4.19 -42.65
N PRO A 135 15.48 4.25 -42.54
CA PRO A 135 16.26 5.14 -43.38
C PRO A 135 15.92 4.89 -44.84
N ALA A 136 15.62 5.95 -45.60
CA ALA A 136 15.40 5.84 -47.02
C ALA A 136 16.68 5.30 -47.69
N ALA A 137 16.52 4.34 -48.60
CA ALA A 137 17.64 3.78 -49.34
C ALA A 137 18.36 4.90 -50.11
N GLY A 138 19.63 5.15 -49.78
CA GLY A 138 20.48 6.12 -50.48
C GLY A 138 20.77 7.43 -49.73
N MET A 139 20.29 7.63 -48.50
CA MET A 139 20.69 8.81 -47.71
C MET A 139 22.03 8.60 -46.98
N ASN A 140 23.11 9.17 -47.54
CA ASN A 140 24.38 9.36 -46.84
C ASN A 140 24.25 10.54 -45.86
N ILE A 141 24.24 10.25 -44.55
CA ILE A 141 24.31 11.29 -43.51
C ILE A 141 25.70 11.93 -43.58
N ALA A 142 25.75 13.21 -43.94
CA ALA A 142 26.97 14.01 -43.95
C ALA A 142 27.59 14.02 -42.54
N GLY A 143 28.65 13.23 -42.37
CA GLY A 143 29.31 12.96 -41.10
C GLY A 143 30.12 11.66 -41.12
N SER A 144 29.85 10.75 -42.05
CA SER A 144 30.70 9.58 -42.30
C SER A 144 31.96 9.96 -43.07
N LYS A 145 32.96 10.50 -42.36
CA LYS A 145 34.35 10.23 -42.70
C LYS A 145 34.82 9.11 -41.80
N ASP A 146 35.25 8.03 -42.43
CA ASP A 146 36.01 6.94 -41.86
C ASP A 146 37.10 7.48 -40.92
N ARG A 147 36.81 7.46 -39.62
CA ARG A 147 37.84 7.34 -38.60
C ARG A 147 37.66 5.98 -37.98
N LEU A 148 38.47 5.03 -38.46
CA LEU A 148 38.88 3.85 -37.71
C LEU A 148 39.64 4.32 -36.45
N SER A 149 38.94 4.86 -35.45
CA SER A 149 39.44 4.87 -34.10
C SER A 149 39.02 3.55 -33.47
N GLN A 150 39.92 2.56 -33.51
CA GLN A 150 39.83 1.40 -32.63
C GLN A 150 39.85 1.92 -31.20
N ASN A 151 38.69 1.93 -30.54
CA ASN A 151 38.64 2.07 -29.09
C ASN A 151 39.09 0.73 -28.51
N THR A 152 40.40 0.56 -28.29
CA THR A 152 40.99 -0.57 -27.57
C THR A 152 40.94 -0.31 -26.07
N GLY A 153 39.72 -0.24 -25.54
CA GLY A 153 39.46 -0.32 -24.11
C GLY A 153 38.17 -1.12 -23.93
N PRO A 154 38.07 -2.01 -22.92
CA PRO A 154 36.82 -2.69 -22.68
C PRO A 154 35.75 -1.63 -22.43
N LEU A 155 34.76 -1.54 -23.34
CA LEU A 155 33.56 -0.77 -23.05
C LEU A 155 32.94 -1.42 -21.82
N TYR A 156 32.96 -0.70 -20.70
CA TYR A 156 32.12 -1.04 -19.57
C TYR A 156 30.67 -0.88 -20.02
N THR A 157 30.08 -1.99 -20.49
CA THR A 157 28.68 -2.03 -20.94
C THR A 157 27.71 -2.14 -19.77
N GLY A 158 28.23 -2.24 -18.54
CA GLY A 158 27.44 -2.50 -17.33
C GLY A 158 26.74 -3.86 -17.33
N LYS A 159 26.85 -4.67 -18.39
CA LYS A 159 26.12 -5.94 -18.56
C LYS A 159 26.44 -6.96 -17.48
N GLU A 160 27.72 -7.13 -17.15
CA GLU A 160 28.15 -8.08 -16.10
C GLU A 160 27.67 -7.65 -14.71
N SER A 161 27.65 -6.35 -14.44
CA SER A 161 27.08 -5.76 -13.22
C SER A 161 25.54 -5.69 -13.21
N PHE A 162 24.86 -5.87 -14.35
CA PHE A 162 23.38 -5.91 -14.42
C PHE A 162 22.87 -7.35 -14.31
N ASP A 163 23.56 -8.30 -14.95
CA ASP A 163 23.23 -9.73 -14.90
C ASP A 163 23.48 -10.32 -13.50
N ALA A 164 24.49 -9.82 -12.77
CA ALA A 164 24.73 -10.20 -11.37
C ALA A 164 23.64 -9.72 -10.39
N TYR A 165 22.94 -8.62 -10.69
CA TYR A 165 21.84 -8.12 -9.86
C TYR A 165 20.47 -8.72 -10.25
N ASN A 166 20.28 -9.11 -11.51
CA ASN A 166 19.02 -9.71 -11.97
C ASN A 166 18.87 -11.21 -11.66
N GLN A 167 19.94 -11.92 -11.30
CA GLN A 167 19.85 -13.34 -10.94
C GLN A 167 19.41 -13.62 -9.50
N GLU A 168 19.29 -12.58 -8.66
CA GLU A 168 18.65 -12.67 -7.35
C GLU A 168 17.18 -12.26 -7.39
N GLU A 169 16.44 -12.64 -8.44
CA GLU A 169 15.00 -12.80 -8.29
C GLU A 169 14.77 -13.90 -7.25
N THR A 170 14.69 -13.49 -5.98
CA THR A 170 14.20 -14.33 -4.90
C THR A 170 12.84 -14.81 -5.34
N HIS A 171 12.75 -16.07 -5.76
CA HIS A 171 11.48 -16.73 -5.93
C HIS A 171 10.85 -16.78 -4.52
N VAL A 172 9.99 -15.80 -4.25
CA VAL A 172 9.28 -15.69 -2.98
C VAL A 172 8.24 -16.80 -2.99
N ASN A 173 8.49 -17.86 -2.22
CA ASN A 173 7.54 -18.96 -2.06
C ASN A 173 6.43 -18.52 -1.09
N PHE A 174 5.36 -17.96 -1.64
CA PHE A 174 4.28 -17.33 -0.87
C PHE A 174 3.60 -18.31 0.10
N GLU A 175 3.26 -19.51 -0.37
CA GLU A 175 2.61 -20.54 0.44
C GLU A 175 3.47 -20.93 1.65
N GLU A 176 4.78 -21.08 1.44
CA GLU A 176 5.73 -21.40 2.52
C GLU A 176 5.83 -20.26 3.55
N ILE A 177 5.88 -19.00 3.09
CA ILE A 177 5.93 -17.84 3.98
C ILE A 177 4.65 -17.73 4.80
N MET A 178 3.48 -17.95 4.17
CA MET A 178 2.20 -17.93 4.88
C MET A 178 2.12 -19.03 5.95
N GLN A 179 2.53 -20.25 5.62
CA GLN A 179 2.58 -21.35 6.58
C GLN A 179 3.47 -20.99 7.79
N LYS A 180 4.68 -20.45 7.53
CA LYS A 180 5.57 -19.99 8.61
C LYS A 180 4.92 -18.92 9.47
N LEU A 181 4.23 -17.95 8.87
CA LEU A 181 3.53 -16.89 9.61
C LEU A 181 2.39 -17.43 10.46
N GLU A 182 1.69 -18.48 10.04
CA GLU A 182 0.65 -19.14 10.84
C GLU A 182 1.23 -19.92 12.02
N GLU A 183 2.41 -20.53 11.85
CA GLU A 183 3.11 -21.26 12.91
C GLU A 183 3.72 -20.33 13.98
N ILE A 184 4.11 -19.12 13.61
CA ILE A 184 4.69 -18.14 14.53
C ILE A 184 3.62 -17.54 15.44
N LYS A 185 3.72 -17.81 16.75
CA LYS A 185 2.86 -17.19 17.77
C LYS A 185 2.93 -15.65 17.70
N ILE A 186 1.77 -15.01 17.74
CA ILE A 186 1.67 -13.55 17.89
C ILE A 186 2.04 -13.19 19.35
N PRO A 187 2.87 -12.17 19.59
CA PRO A 187 3.23 -11.75 20.94
C PRO A 187 1.99 -11.38 21.76
N ASP A 188 2.02 -11.66 23.05
CA ASP A 188 0.89 -11.37 23.93
C ASP A 188 0.59 -9.85 23.94
N GLY A 189 -0.69 -9.49 23.93
CA GLY A 189 -1.12 -8.09 23.84
C GLY A 189 -1.07 -7.48 22.44
N PHE A 190 -0.83 -8.29 21.40
CA PHE A 190 -0.90 -7.89 20.00
C PHE A 190 -1.86 -8.75 19.19
N GLU A 191 -2.32 -8.20 18.07
CA GLU A 191 -2.95 -8.91 16.97
C GLU A 191 -2.29 -8.53 15.65
N ARG A 192 -2.32 -9.47 14.71
CA ARG A 192 -1.83 -9.25 13.34
C ARG A 192 -2.96 -8.62 12.53
N GLU A 193 -2.70 -7.47 11.91
CA GLU A 193 -3.70 -6.79 11.08
C GLU A 193 -3.29 -6.72 9.60
N LEU A 194 -2.01 -6.49 9.32
CA LEU A 194 -1.45 -6.39 7.96
C LEU A 194 -0.16 -7.20 7.83
N ILE A 195 0.04 -7.81 6.66
CA ILE A 195 1.25 -8.53 6.26
C ILE A 195 1.66 -8.03 4.89
N ILE A 196 2.95 -7.76 4.71
CA ILE A 196 3.58 -7.45 3.43
C ILE A 196 4.50 -8.60 3.05
N ILE A 197 4.32 -9.14 1.84
CA ILE A 197 5.18 -10.17 1.24
C ILE A 197 5.48 -9.72 -0.19
N GLY A 198 6.76 -9.44 -0.48
CA GLY A 198 7.15 -8.85 -1.77
C GLY A 198 6.44 -7.51 -2.02
N ASP A 199 5.78 -7.40 -3.16
CA ASP A 199 4.97 -6.26 -3.59
C ASP A 199 3.49 -6.36 -3.19
N HIS A 200 3.11 -7.33 -2.35
CA HIS A 200 1.71 -7.61 -2.00
C HIS A 200 1.41 -7.40 -0.52
N ALA A 201 0.21 -6.88 -0.26
CA ALA A 201 -0.35 -6.71 1.07
C ALA A 201 -1.51 -7.67 1.33
N TYR A 202 -1.58 -8.17 2.56
CA TYR A 202 -2.58 -9.11 3.06
C TYR A 202 -3.09 -8.61 4.41
N SER A 203 -4.38 -8.82 4.69
CA SER A 203 -5.00 -8.43 5.95
C SER A 203 -5.69 -9.63 6.61
N VAL A 204 -5.69 -9.67 7.94
CA VAL A 204 -6.39 -10.69 8.70
C VAL A 204 -7.85 -10.28 8.84
N VAL A 205 -8.76 -11.06 8.24
CA VAL A 205 -10.20 -10.84 8.31
C VAL A 205 -10.85 -11.82 9.27
N GLU A 206 -11.81 -11.34 10.06
CA GLU A 206 -12.62 -12.20 10.94
C GLU A 206 -13.85 -12.69 10.19
N LYS A 207 -13.91 -14.00 9.93
CA LYS A 207 -15.06 -14.66 9.32
C LYS A 207 -15.95 -15.22 10.42
N VAL A 208 -17.08 -14.56 10.64
CA VAL A 208 -18.10 -15.02 11.59
C VAL A 208 -19.03 -16.01 10.88
N GLN A 209 -18.85 -17.30 11.14
CA GLN A 209 -19.75 -18.35 10.65
C GLN A 209 -20.71 -18.76 11.77
N THR A 210 -22.00 -18.80 11.49
CA THR A 210 -22.99 -19.27 12.46
C THR A 210 -23.29 -20.74 12.18
N PHE A 211 -22.72 -21.63 12.99
CA PHE A 211 -23.04 -23.06 12.94
C PHE A 211 -23.97 -23.39 14.10
N LEU A 212 -25.16 -23.91 13.79
CA LEU A 212 -26.12 -24.40 14.80
C LEU A 212 -26.46 -23.35 15.88
N GLY A 213 -26.60 -22.07 15.49
CA GLY A 213 -26.91 -20.96 16.40
C GLY A 213 -25.73 -20.47 17.26
N LYS A 214 -24.55 -21.09 17.16
CA LYS A 214 -23.31 -20.61 17.79
C LYS A 214 -22.49 -19.82 16.77
N LYS A 215 -22.12 -18.59 17.13
CA LYS A 215 -21.18 -17.78 16.34
C LYS A 215 -19.77 -18.34 16.52
N GLN A 216 -19.15 -18.79 15.43
CA GLN A 216 -17.75 -19.17 15.37
C GLN A 216 -17.00 -18.09 14.60
N VAL A 217 -16.02 -17.45 15.24
CA VAL A 217 -15.16 -16.44 14.60
C VAL A 217 -13.86 -17.13 14.21
N SER A 218 -13.56 -17.18 12.91
CA SER A 218 -12.26 -17.67 12.40
C SER A 218 -11.48 -16.52 11.78
N LYS A 219 -10.21 -16.34 12.15
CA LYS A 219 -9.31 -15.38 11.51
C LYS A 219 -8.72 -16.01 10.24
N GLU A 220 -8.86 -15.34 9.11
CA GLU A 220 -8.38 -15.79 7.78
C GLU A 220 -7.50 -14.69 7.18
N ILE A 221 -6.35 -15.05 6.59
CA ILE A 221 -5.49 -14.08 5.89
C ILE A 221 -6.03 -13.90 4.47
N SER A 222 -6.39 -12.67 4.11
CA SER A 222 -6.95 -12.34 2.80
C SER A 222 -6.06 -11.32 2.08
N ARG A 223 -5.80 -11.57 0.79
CA ARG A 223 -5.06 -10.63 -0.07
C ARG A 223 -5.84 -9.34 -0.24
N VAL A 224 -5.17 -8.21 -0.02
CA VAL A 224 -5.73 -6.87 -0.24
C VAL A 224 -5.40 -6.40 -1.66
N GLY A 225 -4.15 -6.57 -2.08
CA GLY A 225 -3.67 -6.14 -3.39
C GLY A 225 -2.16 -5.89 -3.43
N ALA A 226 -1.69 -5.27 -4.51
CA ALA A 226 -0.32 -4.77 -4.60
C ALA A 226 -0.15 -3.49 -3.76
N ILE A 227 1.07 -3.26 -3.25
CA ILE A 227 1.42 -2.06 -2.49
C ILE A 227 1.47 -0.86 -3.42
N PRO A 228 0.67 0.21 -3.15
CA PRO A 228 0.72 1.41 -3.96
C PRO A 228 2.07 2.12 -3.80
N GLU A 229 2.45 2.90 -4.80
CA GLU A 229 3.62 3.77 -4.69
C GLU A 229 3.38 4.88 -3.65
N GLY A 230 4.39 5.17 -2.84
CA GLY A 230 4.34 6.25 -1.86
C GLY A 230 4.97 5.88 -0.51
N VAL A 231 4.86 6.81 0.44
CA VAL A 231 5.31 6.61 1.83
C VAL A 231 4.08 6.35 2.69
N PHE A 232 4.13 5.28 3.46
CA PHE A 232 3.05 4.88 4.38
C PHE A 232 3.57 4.90 5.81
N PHE A 233 2.98 5.74 6.63
CA PHE A 233 3.26 5.75 8.06
C PHE A 233 2.32 4.77 8.76
N ALA A 234 2.88 3.93 9.62
CA ALA A 234 2.17 2.93 10.40
C ALA A 234 2.42 3.18 11.90
N GLU A 235 2.12 4.39 12.36
CA GLU A 235 2.51 4.90 13.69
C GLU A 235 1.90 4.10 14.84
N GLU A 236 0.70 3.55 14.64
CA GLU A 236 -0.01 2.76 15.64
C GLU A 236 0.41 1.28 15.66
N TYR A 237 1.34 0.88 14.79
CA TYR A 237 1.74 -0.51 14.60
C TYR A 237 3.15 -0.77 15.09
N SER A 238 3.34 -1.97 15.63
CA SER A 238 4.68 -2.52 15.88
C SER A 238 5.06 -3.42 14.70
N PRO A 239 5.97 -2.99 13.81
CA PRO A 239 6.41 -3.83 12.71
C PRO A 239 7.25 -5.00 13.23
N ARG A 240 6.98 -6.21 12.74
CA ARG A 240 7.77 -7.41 12.97
C ARG A 240 8.27 -7.94 11.63
N VAL A 241 9.59 -8.08 11.51
CA VAL A 241 10.23 -8.56 10.28
C VAL A 241 10.51 -10.05 10.43
N LEU A 242 10.00 -10.85 9.49
CA LEU A 242 10.40 -12.24 9.31
C LEU A 242 11.57 -12.26 8.31
N SER A 243 12.74 -12.70 8.78
CA SER A 243 13.94 -12.80 7.96
C SER A 243 14.60 -14.16 8.10
N GLU A 244 15.03 -14.73 6.98
CA GLU A 244 15.83 -15.96 6.91
C GLU A 244 16.98 -15.75 5.93
N ASN A 245 18.16 -16.28 6.26
CA ASN A 245 19.35 -16.21 5.41
C ASN A 245 19.72 -14.76 4.97
N GLY A 246 19.47 -13.79 5.84
CA GLY A 246 19.72 -12.37 5.55
C GLY A 246 18.71 -11.72 4.59
N LYS A 247 17.65 -12.42 4.20
CA LYS A 247 16.59 -11.91 3.32
C LYS A 247 15.32 -11.66 4.12
N ILE A 248 14.60 -10.58 3.81
CA ILE A 248 13.29 -10.29 4.41
C ILE A 248 12.26 -11.12 3.63
N LEU A 249 11.56 -12.01 4.33
CA LEU A 249 10.48 -12.80 3.77
C LEU A 249 9.14 -12.08 3.89
N ALA A 250 8.89 -11.47 5.04
CA ALA A 250 7.66 -10.73 5.30
C ALA A 250 7.85 -9.62 6.33
N VAL A 251 6.97 -8.62 6.28
CA VAL A 251 6.81 -7.61 7.32
C VAL A 251 5.38 -7.67 7.83
N GLU A 252 5.21 -7.93 9.12
CA GLU A 252 3.90 -7.90 9.79
C GLU A 252 3.73 -6.58 10.53
N PHE A 253 2.53 -6.02 10.49
CA PHE A 253 2.16 -4.88 11.32
C PHE A 253 1.21 -5.37 12.40
N LEU A 254 1.71 -5.33 13.63
CA LEU A 254 0.99 -5.81 14.81
C LEU A 254 0.32 -4.63 15.53
N LYS A 255 -0.98 -4.76 15.77
CA LYS A 255 -1.76 -3.80 16.55
C LYS A 255 -1.88 -4.27 17.99
N ARG A 256 -1.86 -3.35 18.96
CA ARG A 256 -2.05 -3.70 20.37
C ARG A 256 -3.51 -4.01 20.67
N THR A 257 -3.77 -5.11 21.38
CA THR A 257 -5.13 -5.55 21.73
C THR A 257 -5.64 -4.99 23.07
N SER A 258 -4.82 -4.27 23.86
CA SER A 258 -5.30 -3.54 25.07
C SER A 258 -4.33 -2.46 25.61
N GLY A 259 -4.86 -1.26 25.90
CA GLY A 259 -4.26 -0.19 26.70
C GLY A 259 -4.13 1.18 26.00
N PRO A 260 -4.41 2.32 26.68
CA PRO A 260 -4.21 3.66 26.11
C PRO A 260 -2.74 3.88 25.72
N MET A 261 -2.51 4.76 24.74
CA MET A 261 -1.21 5.11 24.11
C MET A 261 -0.03 5.44 25.07
N ASP A 262 -0.27 5.58 26.37
CA ASP A 262 0.71 6.04 27.37
C ASP A 262 1.38 4.95 28.21
N ALA A 263 1.11 3.66 27.99
CA ALA A 263 1.91 2.62 28.64
C ALA A 263 3.29 2.55 27.97
N LYS A 264 4.24 3.35 28.47
CA LYS A 264 5.68 3.13 28.26
C LYS A 264 5.95 1.64 28.45
N VAL A 265 6.22 0.94 27.35
CA VAL A 265 6.85 -0.37 27.45
C VAL A 265 8.23 -0.08 28.03
N GLU A 266 8.40 -0.34 29.32
CA GLU A 266 9.73 -0.49 29.88
C GLU A 266 10.40 -1.62 29.12
N PHE A 267 11.29 -1.26 28.20
CA PHE A 267 12.23 -2.19 27.62
C PHE A 267 13.09 -2.69 28.77
N LYS A 268 12.77 -3.88 29.28
CA LYS A 268 13.68 -4.62 30.16
C LYS A 268 15.01 -4.71 29.43
N SER A 269 16.05 -4.19 30.06
CA SER A 269 17.40 -4.24 29.52
C SER A 269 17.79 -5.70 29.24
N LYS A 270 18.66 -5.95 28.25
CA LYS A 270 19.18 -7.30 27.98
C LYS A 270 19.70 -8.01 29.24
N LYS A 271 20.16 -7.23 30.23
CA LYS A 271 20.66 -7.70 31.53
C LYS A 271 19.54 -8.23 32.44
N GLU A 272 18.34 -7.67 32.38
CA GLU A 272 17.17 -8.13 33.13
C GLU A 272 16.56 -9.38 32.50
N ILE A 273 16.48 -9.43 31.17
CA ILE A 273 16.04 -10.62 30.44
C ILE A 273 16.96 -11.82 30.72
N LEU A 274 18.28 -11.59 30.77
CA LEU A 274 19.25 -12.64 31.10
C LEU A 274 19.12 -13.13 32.55
N LYS A 275 18.87 -12.20 33.50
CA LYS A 275 18.65 -12.55 34.91
C LYS A 275 17.40 -13.40 35.10
N ASP A 276 16.31 -13.03 34.43
CA ASP A 276 15.06 -13.79 34.49
C ASP A 276 15.26 -15.20 33.90
N GLN A 277 15.95 -15.34 32.76
CA GLN A 277 16.28 -16.64 32.16
C GLN A 277 17.18 -17.51 33.05
N ILE A 278 18.20 -16.94 33.68
CA ILE A 278 19.10 -17.68 34.58
C ILE A 278 18.35 -18.16 35.83
N LYS A 279 17.44 -17.33 36.35
CA LYS A 279 16.62 -17.69 37.52
C LYS A 279 15.68 -18.86 37.21
N THR A 280 15.00 -18.83 36.06
CA THR A 280 14.10 -19.92 35.62
C THR A 280 14.87 -21.23 35.38
N GLN A 281 16.11 -21.16 34.89
CA GLN A 281 16.96 -22.35 34.70
C GLN A 281 17.50 -22.93 36.02
N LEU A 282 17.69 -22.10 37.05
CA LEU A 282 18.12 -22.55 38.38
C LEU A 282 16.97 -23.19 39.16
N GLU A 283 15.75 -22.67 39.03
CA GLU A 283 14.55 -23.23 39.67
C GLU A 283 14.17 -24.61 39.11
N HIS A 284 14.43 -24.87 37.82
CA HIS A 284 14.23 -26.18 37.20
C HIS A 284 15.32 -27.23 37.51
N LYS A 285 16.43 -26.84 38.16
CA LYS A 285 17.54 -27.75 38.49
C LYS A 285 17.52 -28.27 39.92
N VAL A 286 16.56 -27.81 40.73
CA VAL A 286 16.42 -28.17 42.16
C VAL A 286 15.17 -29.04 42.40
N SER A 287 14.53 -29.54 41.34
CA SER A 287 13.42 -30.48 41.43
C SER A 287 13.74 -31.83 40.80
#